data_AF-A0A2N1A234-F1
#
_entry.id   AF-A0A2N1A234-F1
#
_cell.length_a   1.000
_cell.length_b   1.000
_cell.length_c   1.000
_cell.angle_alpha   90.00
_cell.angle_beta   90.00
_cell.angle_gamma   90.00
#
_symmetry.space_group_name_H-M   'P 1'
#
loop_
_entity.id
_entity.type
_entity.pdbx_description
1 polymer ?
#
loop_
_entity_poly.entity_id
_entity_poly.type
_entity_poly.pdbx_seq_one_letter_code
_entity_poly.pdbx_strand_id
1 'polypeptide(L)'
;MIQILYENGHEERCRNLASVTANASVGAASGPALDKKIQKITTLCFWGHGTSGKFCSMVPANFIAKVKEWKKWNPSITTVEIITCNSRHGGVAVSTKKPPPESEMPWVHSYTDRIKPELRKLGITLKALPIGLGSRGIENRWSILKWSPSTKTWLYVTAGGGNDTDGMWEGVFDVEQHDVFKRTKSFVNAGNAVKASNGLRKYTLNFGSVSQLRSSLVTLAR
;
A
#
# COMPACT_ATOMS: atom_id res chain seq x y z
N MET A 1 -1.69 18.42 9.75
CA MET A 1 -0.74 17.43 10.31
C MET A 1 -1.05 16.06 9.75
N ILE A 2 -0.05 15.20 9.59
CA ILE A 2 -0.21 13.82 9.14
C ILE A 2 0.01 12.88 10.32
N GLN A 3 -0.94 11.98 10.57
CA GLN A 3 -0.77 10.92 11.55
C GLN A 3 -0.43 9.61 10.83
N ILE A 4 0.77 9.11 11.05
CA ILE A 4 1.25 7.83 10.48
C ILE A 4 0.99 6.72 11.49
N LEU A 5 0.23 5.71 11.07
CA LEU A 5 -0.27 4.62 11.90
C LEU A 5 0.35 3.29 11.47
N TYR A 6 0.97 2.57 12.39
CA TYR A 6 1.63 1.29 12.12
C TYR A 6 0.87 0.09 12.70
N GLU A 7 0.89 -1.02 11.97
CA GLU A 7 0.69 -2.34 12.57
C GLU A 7 1.97 -2.81 13.28
N ASN A 8 1.86 -3.75 14.23
CA ASN A 8 3.02 -4.40 14.84
C ASN A 8 4.03 -4.87 13.77
N GLY A 9 5.33 -4.65 14.03
CA GLY A 9 6.41 -4.93 13.07
C GLY A 9 6.63 -3.86 11.99
N HIS A 10 5.82 -2.80 11.94
CA HIS A 10 5.98 -1.68 10.99
C HIS A 10 6.41 -0.35 11.63
N GLU A 11 6.62 -0.33 12.95
CA GLU A 11 6.94 0.90 13.68
C GLU A 11 8.17 1.62 13.11
N GLU A 12 9.27 0.87 12.89
CA GLU A 12 10.50 1.43 12.34
C GLU A 12 10.29 2.07 10.96
N ARG A 13 9.47 1.44 10.10
CA ARG A 13 9.12 1.95 8.77
C ARG A 13 8.36 3.27 8.88
N CYS A 14 7.38 3.32 9.76
CA CYS A 14 6.59 4.53 10.01
C CYS A 14 7.41 5.66 10.64
N ARG A 15 8.35 5.35 11.55
CA ARG A 15 9.28 6.34 12.10
C ARG A 15 10.22 6.90 11.03
N ASN A 16 10.73 6.05 10.13
CA ASN A 16 11.52 6.50 8.99
C ASN A 16 10.70 7.32 7.98
N LEU A 17 9.42 6.99 7.77
CA LEU A 17 8.55 7.80 6.93
C LEU A 17 8.23 9.16 7.56
N ALA A 18 8.00 9.19 8.88
CA ALA A 18 7.73 10.43 9.61
C ALA A 18 8.93 11.38 9.60
N SER A 19 10.16 10.87 9.73
CA SER A 19 11.36 11.73 9.75
C SER A 19 11.61 12.47 8.43
N VAL A 20 11.03 11.99 7.33
CA VAL A 20 11.07 12.64 6.01
C VAL A 20 9.75 13.29 5.61
N THR A 21 8.75 13.27 6.50
CA THR A 21 7.42 13.84 6.24
C THR A 21 7.18 15.04 7.16
N ALA A 22 7.16 16.24 6.58
CA ALA A 22 6.90 17.45 7.34
C ALA A 22 5.56 17.36 8.10
N ASN A 23 5.56 17.78 9.36
CA ASN A 23 4.39 17.77 10.24
C ASN A 23 3.76 16.38 10.38
N ALA A 24 4.57 15.33 10.51
CA ALA A 24 4.11 13.97 10.79
C ALA A 24 4.35 13.54 12.24
N SER A 25 3.39 12.79 12.78
CA SER A 25 3.52 12.05 14.03
C SER A 25 3.27 10.56 13.78
N VAL A 26 3.77 9.71 14.69
CA VAL A 26 3.69 8.24 14.56
C VAL A 26 2.93 7.66 15.74
N GLY A 27 2.10 6.65 15.49
CA GLY A 27 1.40 5.90 16.52
C GLY A 27 0.94 4.52 16.05
N ALA A 28 0.57 3.64 16.98
CA ALA A 28 0.04 2.33 16.62
C ALA A 28 -1.36 2.45 16.02
N ALA A 29 -1.67 1.64 15.00
CA ALA A 29 -3.00 1.59 14.38
C ALA A 29 -4.07 1.02 15.34
N SER A 30 -3.65 0.20 16.31
CA SER A 30 -4.48 -0.31 17.41
C SER A 30 -4.65 0.68 18.55
N GLY A 31 -3.77 1.68 18.65
CA GLY A 31 -3.75 2.62 19.77
C GLY A 31 -5.00 3.50 19.84
N PRO A 32 -5.34 4.04 21.02
CA PRO A 32 -6.34 5.10 21.11
C PRO A 32 -5.89 6.27 20.24
N ALA A 33 -6.81 7.13 19.77
CA ALA A 33 -6.31 8.34 19.14
C ALA A 33 -5.52 9.16 20.14
N LEU A 34 -4.53 9.86 19.59
CA LEU A 34 -3.66 10.77 20.28
C LEU A 34 -4.42 11.68 21.24
N ASP A 35 -3.75 12.08 22.32
CA ASP A 35 -4.20 13.11 23.25
C ASP A 35 -4.83 14.28 22.47
N LYS A 36 -6.01 14.72 22.90
CA LYS A 36 -6.89 15.72 22.26
C LYS A 36 -6.21 17.07 21.97
N LYS A 37 -4.97 17.23 22.42
CA LYS A 37 -4.10 18.39 22.27
C LYS A 37 -3.46 18.51 20.88
N ILE A 38 -3.43 17.44 20.08
CA ILE A 38 -2.91 17.50 18.70
C ILE A 38 -4.06 17.83 17.73
N GLN A 39 -4.50 19.08 17.75
CA GLN A 39 -5.60 19.53 16.90
C GLN A 39 -5.06 19.90 15.51
N LYS A 40 -5.76 19.46 14.46
CA LYS A 40 -5.51 19.66 13.00
C LYS A 40 -4.79 18.51 12.27
N ILE A 41 -5.12 17.27 12.59
CA ILE A 41 -4.80 16.13 11.71
C ILE A 41 -5.68 16.23 10.45
N THR A 42 -5.05 16.24 9.28
CA THR A 42 -5.72 16.31 7.97
C THR A 42 -5.63 15.01 7.20
N THR A 43 -4.62 14.19 7.53
CA THR A 43 -4.32 12.94 6.84
C THR A 43 -4.02 11.84 7.85
N LEU A 44 -4.69 10.70 7.70
CA LEU A 44 -4.29 9.45 8.33
C LEU A 44 -3.51 8.62 7.31
N CYS A 45 -2.30 8.20 7.62
CA CYS A 45 -1.47 7.37 6.76
C CYS A 45 -1.20 6.04 7.46
N PHE A 46 -1.77 4.95 6.96
CA PHE A 46 -1.60 3.64 7.55
C PHE A 46 -0.53 2.86 6.78
N TRP A 47 0.39 2.21 7.50
CA TRP A 47 1.34 1.27 6.94
C TRP A 47 1.36 -0.01 7.77
N GLY A 48 0.99 -1.13 7.14
CA GLY A 48 0.98 -2.44 7.75
C GLY A 48 0.93 -3.56 6.72
N HIS A 49 0.68 -4.77 7.20
CA HIS A 49 0.41 -5.93 6.35
C HIS A 49 -0.97 -5.81 5.71
N GLY A 50 -1.06 -6.34 4.49
CA GLY A 50 -2.29 -6.38 3.72
C GLY A 50 -2.40 -7.70 3.00
N THR A 51 -3.62 -8.21 3.00
CA THR A 51 -4.08 -9.36 2.23
C THR A 51 -5.29 -8.92 1.40
N SER A 52 -5.85 -9.83 0.61
CA SER A 52 -7.12 -9.58 -0.10
C SER A 52 -8.26 -9.18 0.85
N GLY A 53 -8.29 -9.73 2.07
CA GLY A 53 -9.39 -9.55 3.01
C GLY A 53 -9.11 -8.63 4.21
N LYS A 54 -7.84 -8.30 4.50
CA LYS A 54 -7.46 -7.56 5.71
C LYS A 54 -6.34 -6.55 5.44
N PHE A 55 -6.32 -5.48 6.21
CA PHE A 55 -5.24 -4.50 6.24
C PHE A 55 -5.00 -4.05 7.69
N CYS A 56 -3.74 -4.02 8.14
CA CYS A 56 -3.39 -3.78 9.54
C CYS A 56 -4.22 -4.65 10.50
N SER A 57 -4.34 -5.94 10.18
CA SER A 57 -5.19 -6.92 10.88
C SER A 57 -6.71 -6.60 10.93
N MET A 58 -7.17 -5.57 10.22
CA MET A 58 -8.57 -5.15 10.19
C MET A 58 -9.26 -5.58 8.90
N VAL A 59 -10.43 -6.21 9.03
CA VAL A 59 -11.39 -6.32 7.93
C VAL A 59 -11.94 -4.93 7.57
N PRO A 60 -12.51 -4.74 6.35
CA PRO A 60 -12.98 -3.43 5.89
C PRO A 60 -13.89 -2.69 6.87
N ALA A 61 -14.86 -3.37 7.49
CA ALA A 61 -15.77 -2.75 8.45
C ALA A 61 -15.05 -2.16 9.68
N ASN A 62 -14.08 -2.90 10.23
CA ASN A 62 -13.30 -2.46 11.39
C ASN A 62 -12.39 -1.28 11.04
N PHE A 63 -11.80 -1.28 9.84
CA PHE A 63 -10.99 -0.17 9.36
C PHE A 63 -11.82 1.10 9.19
N ILE A 64 -13.02 1.00 8.59
CA ILE A 64 -13.95 2.12 8.48
C ILE A 64 -14.36 2.64 9.85
N ALA A 65 -14.68 1.77 10.80
CA ALA A 65 -15.02 2.17 12.17
C ALA A 65 -13.87 2.94 12.83
N LYS A 66 -12.62 2.47 12.65
CA LYS A 66 -11.42 3.17 13.13
C LYS A 66 -11.26 4.55 12.48
N VAL A 67 -11.45 4.68 11.16
CA VAL A 67 -11.39 5.99 10.49
C VAL A 67 -12.49 6.93 10.99
N LYS A 68 -13.71 6.44 11.21
CA LYS A 68 -14.83 7.21 11.79
C LYS A 68 -14.51 7.71 13.19
N GLU A 69 -13.94 6.86 14.02
CA GLU A 69 -13.46 7.21 15.37
C GLU A 69 -12.44 8.36 15.31
N TRP A 70 -11.41 8.25 14.46
CA TRP A 70 -10.43 9.32 14.28
C TRP A 70 -11.04 10.62 13.75
N LYS A 71 -11.96 10.55 12.76
CA LYS A 71 -12.64 11.72 12.19
C LYS A 71 -13.55 12.42 13.20
N LYS A 72 -14.19 11.67 14.11
CA LYS A 72 -15.00 12.24 15.21
C LYS A 72 -14.16 13.15 16.10
N TRP A 73 -12.91 12.78 16.36
CA TRP A 73 -11.98 13.57 17.17
C TRP A 73 -11.24 14.64 16.36
N ASN A 74 -11.05 14.42 15.06
CA ASN A 74 -10.37 15.32 14.15
C ASN A 74 -11.22 15.56 12.90
N PRO A 75 -12.23 16.45 12.96
CA PRO A 75 -13.12 16.70 11.82
C PRO A 75 -12.40 17.19 10.55
N SER A 76 -11.19 17.74 10.70
CA SER A 76 -10.31 18.17 9.59
C SER A 76 -9.71 17.04 8.77
N ILE A 77 -9.90 15.77 9.14
CA ILE A 77 -9.41 14.63 8.34
C ILE A 77 -10.19 14.57 7.03
N THR A 78 -9.47 14.79 5.94
CA THR A 78 -9.98 14.75 4.57
C THR A 78 -9.28 13.69 3.73
N THR A 79 -8.19 13.08 4.21
CA THR A 79 -7.42 12.09 3.45
C THR A 79 -7.08 10.87 4.29
N VAL A 80 -7.21 9.69 3.69
CA VAL A 80 -6.66 8.42 4.18
C VAL A 80 -5.68 7.89 3.14
N GLU A 81 -4.47 7.56 3.57
CA GLU A 81 -3.41 6.94 2.78
C GLU A 81 -3.20 5.50 3.27
N ILE A 82 -3.11 4.54 2.35
CA ILE A 82 -2.86 3.13 2.62
C ILE A 82 -1.56 2.70 1.94
N ILE A 83 -0.60 2.24 2.74
CA ILE A 83 0.70 1.71 2.30
C ILE A 83 0.78 0.24 2.71
N THR A 84 0.64 -0.67 1.76
CA THR A 84 0.68 -2.11 2.02
C THR A 84 0.83 -2.94 0.74
N CYS A 85 1.23 -4.20 0.90
CA CYS A 85 1.05 -5.27 -0.08
C CYS A 85 -0.44 -5.57 -0.31
N ASN A 86 -0.79 -6.15 -1.46
CA ASN A 86 -2.05 -6.83 -1.77
C ASN A 86 -3.38 -6.09 -1.43
N SER A 87 -3.38 -4.77 -1.22
CA SER A 87 -4.61 -4.00 -0.97
C SER A 87 -5.31 -3.50 -2.23
N ARG A 88 -4.55 -3.42 -3.33
CA ARG A 88 -5.03 -3.08 -4.67
C ARG A 88 -4.71 -4.21 -5.62
N HIS A 89 -5.70 -4.64 -6.36
CA HIS A 89 -5.57 -5.65 -7.39
C HIS A 89 -6.59 -5.41 -8.48
N GLY A 90 -6.21 -5.78 -9.69
CA GLY A 90 -7.04 -5.60 -10.87
C GLY A 90 -8.36 -6.33 -10.75
N GLY A 91 -9.45 -5.59 -10.95
CA GLY A 91 -10.76 -6.19 -11.08
C GLY A 91 -10.82 -6.87 -12.44
N VAL A 92 -10.92 -8.20 -12.49
CA VAL A 92 -11.51 -8.80 -13.69
C VAL A 92 -12.94 -8.28 -13.70
N ALA A 93 -13.35 -7.57 -14.75
CA ALA A 93 -14.76 -7.34 -15.02
C ALA A 93 -15.39 -8.72 -15.20
N VAL A 94 -15.84 -9.32 -14.10
CA VAL A 94 -16.54 -10.59 -14.16
C VAL A 94 -17.88 -10.22 -14.77
N SER A 95 -18.04 -10.46 -16.07
CA SER A 95 -19.29 -10.19 -16.82
C SER A 95 -20.41 -11.17 -16.43
N THR A 96 -20.38 -11.69 -15.21
CA THR A 96 -21.34 -12.65 -14.71
C THR A 96 -22.29 -11.93 -13.77
N LYS A 97 -23.59 -12.17 -13.94
CA LYS A 97 -24.66 -11.68 -13.05
C LYS A 97 -24.48 -12.12 -11.58
N LYS A 98 -23.56 -13.06 -11.32
CA LYS A 98 -23.19 -13.56 -10.01
C LYS A 98 -21.66 -13.71 -9.96
N PRO A 99 -20.92 -12.88 -9.19
CA PRO A 99 -19.50 -13.09 -9.00
C PRO A 99 -19.29 -14.44 -8.28
N PRO A 100 -18.22 -15.18 -8.59
CA PRO A 100 -17.88 -16.39 -7.87
C PRO A 100 -17.63 -16.06 -6.38
N PRO A 101 -17.78 -17.05 -5.49
CA PRO A 101 -17.45 -16.90 -4.07
C PRO A 101 -16.06 -16.26 -3.90
N GLU A 102 -15.92 -15.38 -2.91
CA GLU A 102 -14.65 -14.68 -2.63
C GLU A 102 -13.49 -15.64 -2.37
N SER A 103 -13.77 -16.84 -1.84
CA SER A 103 -12.80 -17.92 -1.68
C SER A 103 -12.22 -18.43 -3.00
N GLU A 104 -12.95 -18.30 -4.10
CA GLU A 104 -12.54 -18.75 -5.44
C GLU A 104 -11.83 -17.64 -6.22
N MET A 105 -12.16 -16.38 -5.95
CA MET A 105 -11.52 -15.22 -6.58
C MET A 105 -11.29 -14.07 -5.59
N PRO A 106 -10.32 -14.22 -4.66
CA PRO A 106 -10.04 -13.19 -3.65
C PRO A 106 -9.63 -11.84 -4.25
N TRP A 107 -9.27 -11.80 -5.55
CA TRP A 107 -8.90 -10.58 -6.26
C TRP A 107 -10.08 -9.82 -6.92
N VAL A 108 -11.33 -10.32 -6.85
CA VAL A 108 -12.47 -9.68 -7.56
C VAL A 108 -12.94 -8.38 -6.89
N HIS A 109 -12.67 -8.19 -5.60
CA HIS A 109 -12.93 -6.93 -4.90
C HIS A 109 -11.75 -6.56 -4.00
N SER A 110 -10.97 -5.56 -4.42
CA SER A 110 -9.83 -5.15 -3.63
C SER A 110 -10.24 -4.61 -2.27
N TYR A 111 -9.37 -4.77 -1.29
CA TYR A 111 -9.56 -4.18 0.02
C TYR A 111 -9.90 -2.69 -0.11
N THR A 112 -9.18 -1.98 -1.01
CA THR A 112 -9.45 -0.56 -1.29
C THR A 112 -10.82 -0.31 -1.94
N ASP A 113 -11.29 -1.18 -2.83
CA ASP A 113 -12.61 -1.03 -3.45
C ASP A 113 -13.75 -1.22 -2.44
N ARG A 114 -13.54 -2.07 -1.43
CA ARG A 114 -14.52 -2.34 -0.36
C ARG A 114 -14.68 -1.18 0.60
N ILE A 115 -13.60 -0.47 0.94
CA ILE A 115 -13.65 0.67 1.86
C ILE A 115 -13.95 2.00 1.16
N LYS A 116 -13.65 2.11 -0.14
CA LYS A 116 -13.75 3.36 -0.91
C LYS A 116 -15.15 4.01 -0.85
N PRO A 117 -16.28 3.30 -1.04
CA PRO A 117 -17.60 3.92 -0.97
C PRO A 117 -17.90 4.55 0.40
N GLU A 118 -17.51 3.88 1.48
CA GLU A 118 -17.73 4.37 2.84
C GLU A 118 -16.85 5.57 3.17
N LEU A 119 -15.58 5.58 2.73
CA LEU A 119 -14.71 6.75 2.88
C LEU A 119 -15.23 7.96 2.10
N ARG A 120 -15.76 7.74 0.89
CA ARG A 120 -16.36 8.81 0.08
C ARG A 120 -17.57 9.43 0.78
N LYS A 121 -18.45 8.63 1.41
CA LYS A 121 -19.59 9.14 2.21
C LYS A 121 -19.13 10.01 3.38
N LEU A 122 -17.91 9.80 3.88
CA LEU A 122 -17.31 10.62 4.93
C LEU A 122 -16.56 11.87 4.38
N GLY A 123 -16.60 12.12 3.07
CA GLY A 123 -15.82 13.19 2.43
C GLY A 123 -14.31 12.97 2.58
N ILE A 124 -13.86 11.72 2.56
CA ILE A 124 -12.44 11.35 2.68
C ILE A 124 -11.92 10.89 1.32
N THR A 125 -10.86 11.55 0.85
CA THR A 125 -10.03 11.10 -0.26
C THR A 125 -9.21 9.87 0.14
N LEU A 126 -9.32 8.79 -0.62
CA LEU A 126 -8.49 7.58 -0.43
C LEU A 126 -7.31 7.61 -1.39
N LYS A 127 -6.10 7.41 -0.87
CA LYS A 127 -4.87 7.19 -1.64
C LYS A 127 -4.22 5.87 -1.29
N ALA A 128 -3.61 5.21 -2.27
CA ALA A 128 -2.86 3.97 -2.06
C ALA A 128 -1.79 3.78 -3.15
N LEU A 129 -0.95 2.75 -3.02
CA LEU A 129 0.04 2.39 -4.05
C LEU A 129 -0.64 2.11 -5.41
N PRO A 130 0.04 2.36 -6.54
CA PRO A 130 -0.56 2.20 -7.87
C PRO A 130 -0.86 0.74 -8.20
N ILE A 131 -1.89 0.50 -9.02
CA ILE A 131 -2.01 -0.80 -9.71
C ILE A 131 -0.97 -0.81 -10.82
N GLY A 132 -0.19 -1.89 -10.95
CA GLY A 132 0.65 -2.06 -12.13
C GLY A 132 -0.12 -2.72 -13.27
N LEU A 133 0.38 -2.53 -14.48
CA LEU A 133 -0.21 -3.10 -15.69
C LEU A 133 0.75 -4.17 -16.21
N GLY A 134 0.22 -5.37 -16.43
CA GLY A 134 0.91 -6.48 -17.08
C GLY A 134 0.93 -6.34 -18.60
N SER A 135 1.33 -7.42 -19.27
CA SER A 135 1.33 -7.49 -20.73
C SER A 135 -0.06 -7.18 -21.29
N ARG A 136 -0.11 -6.33 -22.33
CA ARG A 136 -1.35 -5.87 -23.00
C ARG A 136 -2.25 -4.96 -22.15
N GLY A 137 -1.71 -4.32 -21.10
CA GLY A 137 -2.44 -3.34 -20.30
C GLY A 137 -3.42 -3.94 -19.29
N ILE A 138 -3.35 -5.25 -19.05
CA ILE A 138 -4.19 -5.94 -18.07
C ILE A 138 -3.72 -5.55 -16.66
N GLU A 139 -4.65 -5.18 -15.78
CA GLU A 139 -4.33 -4.86 -14.39
C GLU A 139 -3.73 -6.06 -13.64
N ASN A 140 -2.63 -5.82 -12.94
CA ASN A 140 -1.98 -6.82 -12.10
C ASN A 140 -2.84 -7.14 -10.87
N ARG A 141 -2.88 -8.43 -10.50
CA ARG A 141 -3.74 -8.97 -9.44
C ARG A 141 -3.07 -9.05 -8.09
N TRP A 142 -1.75 -8.97 -8.03
CA TRP A 142 -0.99 -9.16 -6.81
C TRP A 142 0.10 -8.13 -6.69
N SER A 143 0.46 -7.81 -5.45
CA SER A 143 1.51 -6.86 -5.18
C SER A 143 2.21 -7.07 -3.85
N ILE A 144 3.52 -6.87 -3.86
CA ILE A 144 4.37 -6.97 -2.68
C ILE A 144 5.18 -5.69 -2.51
N LEU A 145 5.21 -5.19 -1.28
CA LEU A 145 6.01 -4.04 -0.85
C LEU A 145 7.13 -4.52 0.07
N LYS A 146 8.36 -4.27 -0.34
CA LYS A 146 9.59 -4.51 0.40
C LYS A 146 10.20 -3.18 0.82
N TRP A 147 10.89 -3.19 1.96
CA TRP A 147 11.60 -2.02 2.50
C TRP A 147 13.00 -2.43 2.94
N SER A 148 13.98 -1.60 2.62
CA SER A 148 15.38 -1.80 3.00
C SER A 148 15.73 -0.83 4.13
N PRO A 149 15.97 -1.33 5.36
CA PRO A 149 16.28 -0.47 6.50
C PRO A 149 17.58 0.30 6.31
N SER A 150 18.62 -0.35 5.76
CA SER A 150 19.96 0.22 5.65
C SER A 150 20.02 1.43 4.71
N THR A 151 19.27 1.40 3.61
CA THR A 151 19.27 2.48 2.61
C THR A 151 17.99 3.32 2.62
N LYS A 152 17.02 2.96 3.47
CA LYS A 152 15.70 3.60 3.55
C LYS A 152 15.02 3.68 2.17
N THR A 153 15.18 2.64 1.37
CA THR A 153 14.54 2.50 0.05
C THR A 153 13.39 1.49 0.12
N TRP A 154 12.47 1.58 -0.83
CA TRP A 154 11.36 0.64 -0.97
C TRP A 154 11.31 0.08 -2.39
N LEU A 155 10.72 -1.11 -2.50
CA LEU A 155 10.42 -1.81 -3.74
C LEU A 155 8.98 -2.28 -3.69
N TYR A 156 8.20 -1.91 -4.68
CA TYR A 156 6.83 -2.35 -4.88
C TYR A 156 6.74 -3.08 -6.21
N VAL A 157 6.53 -4.39 -6.13
CA VAL A 157 6.37 -5.27 -7.29
C VAL A 157 4.90 -5.59 -7.45
N THR A 158 4.39 -5.51 -8.67
CA THR A 158 3.05 -6.00 -9.00
C THR A 158 3.11 -7.01 -10.13
N ALA A 159 2.25 -8.01 -10.11
CA ALA A 159 2.21 -9.06 -11.13
C ALA A 159 0.78 -9.57 -11.35
N GLY A 160 0.56 -10.20 -12.50
CA GLY A 160 -0.65 -10.99 -12.78
C GLY A 160 -0.62 -12.34 -12.03
N GLY A 161 -1.42 -13.30 -12.49
CA GLY A 161 -1.42 -14.67 -11.95
C GLY A 161 -2.70 -15.07 -11.22
N GLY A 162 -2.80 -16.35 -10.87
CA GLY A 162 -3.94 -16.91 -10.12
C GLY A 162 -3.75 -16.83 -8.60
N ASN A 163 -2.50 -16.84 -8.14
CA ASN A 163 -2.13 -16.84 -6.72
C ASN A 163 -1.24 -15.66 -6.39
N ASP A 164 -1.24 -15.25 -5.11
CA ASP A 164 -0.39 -14.17 -4.63
C ASP A 164 1.11 -14.49 -4.75
N THR A 165 1.48 -15.76 -4.95
CA THR A 165 2.87 -16.14 -5.20
C THR A 165 3.32 -15.96 -6.66
N ASP A 166 2.39 -15.75 -7.59
CA ASP A 166 2.67 -15.79 -9.02
C ASP A 166 3.35 -14.50 -9.49
N GLY A 167 4.59 -14.60 -9.96
CA GLY A 167 5.32 -13.53 -10.66
C GLY A 167 5.80 -12.34 -9.80
N MET A 168 5.13 -12.02 -8.69
CA MET A 168 5.57 -10.90 -7.83
C MET A 168 6.85 -11.25 -7.06
N TRP A 169 6.99 -12.49 -6.61
CA TRP A 169 8.21 -12.96 -5.95
C TRP A 169 9.37 -13.15 -6.92
N GLU A 170 9.10 -13.48 -8.18
CA GLU A 170 10.12 -13.46 -9.23
C GLU A 170 10.74 -12.07 -9.35
N GLY A 171 9.91 -11.01 -9.41
CA GLY A 171 10.42 -9.64 -9.44
C GLY A 171 11.15 -9.21 -8.17
N VAL A 172 10.72 -9.68 -6.99
CA VAL A 172 11.48 -9.46 -5.74
C VAL A 172 12.82 -10.18 -5.79
N PHE A 173 12.84 -11.44 -6.24
CA PHE A 173 14.03 -12.26 -6.34
C PHE A 173 15.03 -11.66 -7.34
N ASP A 174 14.58 -11.27 -8.53
CA ASP A 174 15.40 -10.61 -9.55
C ASP A 174 16.10 -9.37 -8.98
N VAL A 175 15.40 -8.56 -8.19
CA VAL A 175 15.98 -7.36 -7.56
C VAL A 175 16.90 -7.72 -6.40
N GLU A 176 16.46 -8.57 -5.46
CA GLU A 176 17.25 -8.90 -4.26
C GLU A 176 18.51 -9.73 -4.57
N GLN A 177 18.47 -10.53 -5.65
CA GLN A 177 19.61 -11.34 -6.08
C GLN A 177 20.55 -10.64 -7.05
N HIS A 178 20.15 -9.51 -7.62
CA HIS A 178 21.02 -8.72 -8.49
C HIS A 178 22.28 -8.25 -7.74
N ASP A 179 23.44 -8.32 -8.38
CA ASP A 179 24.73 -7.96 -7.76
C ASP A 179 24.75 -6.54 -7.21
N VAL A 180 24.07 -5.62 -7.90
CA VAL A 180 23.87 -4.24 -7.45
C VAL A 180 23.14 -4.19 -6.11
N PHE A 181 22.09 -5.00 -5.88
CA PHE A 181 21.43 -5.03 -4.58
C PHE A 181 22.31 -5.68 -3.53
N LYS A 182 22.97 -6.79 -3.85
CA LYS A 182 23.87 -7.49 -2.91
C LYS A 182 24.94 -6.54 -2.35
N ARG A 183 25.52 -5.70 -3.22
CA ARG A 183 26.53 -4.68 -2.86
C ARG A 183 25.96 -3.45 -2.16
N THR A 184 24.84 -2.91 -2.64
CA THR A 184 24.36 -1.58 -2.19
C THR A 184 23.22 -1.63 -1.18
N LYS A 185 22.50 -2.74 -1.10
CA LYS A 185 21.23 -2.91 -0.36
C LYS A 185 20.16 -1.87 -0.74
N SER A 186 20.30 -1.21 -1.89
CA SER A 186 19.40 -0.16 -2.37
C SER A 186 18.45 -0.71 -3.42
N PHE A 187 17.15 -0.64 -3.13
CA PHE A 187 16.11 -0.98 -4.10
C PHE A 187 16.08 -0.01 -5.28
N VAL A 188 16.53 1.24 -5.11
CA VAL A 188 16.61 2.21 -6.22
C VAL A 188 17.67 1.79 -7.23
N ASN A 189 18.88 1.48 -6.77
CA ASN A 189 19.98 1.11 -7.66
C ASN A 189 19.71 -0.23 -8.35
N ALA A 190 19.27 -1.22 -7.58
CA ALA A 190 18.98 -2.55 -8.10
C ALA A 190 17.75 -2.58 -8.99
N GLY A 191 16.68 -1.87 -8.62
CA GLY A 191 15.46 -1.75 -9.42
C GLY A 191 15.74 -1.12 -10.78
N ASN A 192 16.59 -0.08 -10.85
CA ASN A 192 17.03 0.51 -12.11
C ASN A 192 17.82 -0.49 -12.96
N ALA A 193 18.75 -1.24 -12.36
CA ALA A 193 19.56 -2.22 -13.08
C ALA A 193 18.70 -3.37 -13.66
N VAL A 194 17.80 -3.96 -12.86
CA VAL A 194 16.87 -4.99 -13.31
C VAL A 194 15.92 -4.45 -14.38
N LYS A 195 15.44 -3.21 -14.21
CA LYS A 195 14.55 -2.58 -15.20
C LYS A 195 15.23 -2.43 -16.57
N ALA A 196 16.53 -2.15 -16.59
CA ALA A 196 17.33 -2.01 -17.80
C ALA A 196 17.70 -3.36 -18.44
N SER A 197 17.96 -4.40 -17.64
CA SER A 197 18.41 -5.72 -18.14
C SER A 197 17.26 -6.65 -18.53
N ASN A 198 16.07 -6.51 -17.95
CA ASN A 198 14.93 -7.39 -18.21
C ASN A 198 13.71 -6.61 -18.73
N GLY A 199 13.74 -6.28 -20.03
CA GLY A 199 12.66 -5.57 -20.72
C GLY A 199 11.39 -6.39 -20.96
N LEU A 200 11.49 -7.73 -20.94
CA LEU A 200 10.38 -8.66 -21.21
C LEU A 200 9.71 -9.21 -19.92
N ARG A 201 10.01 -8.59 -18.77
CA ARG A 201 9.47 -8.98 -17.46
C ARG A 201 7.93 -9.00 -17.44
N LYS A 202 7.38 -9.98 -16.72
CA LYS A 202 5.93 -10.16 -16.51
C LYS A 202 5.37 -9.40 -15.30
N TYR A 203 6.22 -8.65 -14.61
CA TYR A 203 5.89 -7.86 -13.43
C TYR A 203 6.26 -6.38 -13.63
N THR A 204 5.61 -5.50 -12.88
CA THR A 204 5.96 -4.08 -12.80
C THR A 204 6.81 -3.82 -11.57
N LEU A 205 7.86 -3.01 -11.72
CA LEU A 205 8.69 -2.53 -10.62
C LEU A 205 8.43 -1.04 -10.39
N ASN A 206 8.06 -0.68 -9.17
CA ASN A 206 8.12 0.68 -8.65
C ASN A 206 9.08 0.69 -7.46
N PHE A 207 9.92 1.70 -7.34
CA PHE A 207 10.88 1.79 -6.25
C PHE A 207 11.27 3.24 -6.04
N GLY A 208 11.79 3.54 -4.85
CA GLY A 208 12.18 4.90 -4.49
C GLY A 208 12.83 4.96 -3.12
N SER A 209 13.24 6.16 -2.72
CA SER A 209 13.56 6.46 -1.32
C SER A 209 12.27 6.55 -0.49
N VAL A 210 12.37 6.38 0.82
CA VAL A 210 11.23 6.55 1.74
C VAL A 210 10.59 7.95 1.63
N SER A 211 11.36 8.99 1.30
CA SER A 211 10.84 10.35 1.06
C SER A 211 9.93 10.45 -0.16
N GLN A 212 10.06 9.55 -1.13
CA GLN A 212 9.23 9.50 -2.35
C GLN A 212 7.99 8.60 -2.20
N LEU A 213 7.88 7.84 -1.11
CA LEU A 213 6.84 6.82 -0.96
C LEU A 213 5.44 7.43 -1.00
N ARG A 214 5.18 8.49 -0.21
CA ARG A 214 3.86 9.14 -0.18
C ARG A 214 3.50 9.83 -1.48
N SER A 215 4.46 10.43 -2.19
CA SER A 215 4.22 11.02 -3.51
C SER A 215 3.92 9.97 -4.59
N SER A 216 4.29 8.70 -4.36
CA SER A 216 3.96 7.60 -5.28
C SER A 216 2.52 7.09 -5.13
N LEU A 217 1.80 7.50 -4.07
CA LEU A 217 0.42 7.09 -3.85
C LEU A 217 -0.53 7.78 -4.84
N VAL A 218 -1.40 7.00 -5.46
CA VAL A 218 -2.42 7.47 -6.39
C VAL A 218 -3.75 7.68 -5.69
N THR A 219 -4.53 8.65 -6.16
CA THR A 219 -5.88 8.94 -5.62
C THR A 219 -6.89 7.96 -6.22
N LEU A 220 -7.63 7.25 -5.36
CA LEU A 220 -8.64 6.26 -5.76
C LEU A 220 -10.05 6.82 -5.76
N ALA A 221 -10.32 7.81 -4.92
CA ALA A 221 -11.60 8.49 -4.80
C ALA A 221 -11.39 9.91 -4.26
N ARG A 222 -12.18 10.86 -4.76
CA ARG A 222 -12.35 12.19 -4.19
C ARG A 222 -13.73 12.30 -3.56
#